data_AF-A0A5C4Y7U6-F1
#
_entry.id   AF-A0A5C4Y7U6-F1
#
_cell.length_a   1.000
_cell.length_b   1.000
_cell.length_c   1.000
_cell.angle_alpha   90.00
_cell.angle_beta   90.00
_cell.angle_gamma   90.00
#
_symmetry.space_group_name_H-M   'P 1'
#
loop_
_entity.id
_entity.type
_entity.pdbx_description
1 polymer ?
#
loop_
_entity_poly.entity_id
_entity_poly.type
_entity_poly.pdbx_seq_one_letter_code
_entity_poly.pdbx_strand_id
1 'polypeptide(L)'
;MTKTTRACLLLPLLLMACQSPQKQASTPRTLLTPPQTTRSPTVQVNGQPLASGVTLNPGDTIMITLPATPPVVVTPAPVPPAPTPTPPPAGTWTALAKEAEKFTLTAPSTVRYGTGDTWNVREGLTGTLTCGNALFGDPAVGKTKYCQLFVPAPPAVVVPPPFDGPLTITTGGTYSGRWESQDPAVPAVTVKTAEPVILENCAVRGPGHLISARWVHTRLTVRGCEGQDTSDETAGRFLAVEGAVSLVVEDNVLRRTGGIYLNSMDKAQTENRLEITGNRAYDINGLKAGGKSYVQFLQLNNVQDQSGLIAWNRVENRPGDSAVEDVINLFDTSGKPGAPISIHNNLIIGAYGTPPESGYSGGGIMLGDGDGAELEAVGNTVIETSNYGVASAGGKNILIKGNTVLGLGKLPDGTILDANPDAGIYARNYSGSKTFDPKTITVVDNLVGWGRPKPGKPDASWNYSVTAGTSTNNRTVVPTEALIAQAVRNWEAAYAAR
;
A
#
# COMPACT_ATOMS: atom_id res chain seq x y z
N MET A 1 25.62 62.46 21.91
CA MET A 1 26.49 61.49 22.61
C MET A 1 26.05 60.11 22.11
N THR A 2 26.82 59.23 21.48
CA THR A 2 28.25 59.15 21.15
C THR A 2 28.37 58.01 20.14
N LYS A 3 29.10 58.23 19.03
CA LYS A 3 29.94 57.25 18.27
C LYS A 3 29.17 56.09 17.57
N THR A 4 29.42 55.68 16.32
CA THR A 4 30.67 55.70 15.54
C THR A 4 30.41 55.24 14.07
N THR A 5 31.16 55.85 13.12
CA THR A 5 31.77 55.30 11.87
C THR A 5 30.90 54.58 10.83
N ARG A 6 30.73 55.10 9.59
CA ARG A 6 31.59 54.95 8.37
C ARG A 6 31.85 53.47 8.00
N ALA A 7 31.91 53.04 6.74
CA ALA A 7 31.68 53.60 5.41
C ALA A 7 31.97 52.48 4.39
N CYS A 8 31.36 52.57 3.20
CA CYS A 8 31.93 52.17 1.90
C CYS A 8 32.14 50.65 1.64
N LEU A 9 31.98 50.09 0.44
CA LEU A 9 32.36 50.62 -0.88
C LEU A 9 31.79 49.70 -2.01
N LEU A 10 31.34 50.31 -3.11
CA LEU A 10 31.41 49.87 -4.53
C LEU A 10 30.55 48.71 -5.10
N LEU A 11 29.64 49.13 -5.99
CA LEU A 11 29.18 48.47 -7.24
C LEU A 11 30.38 48.26 -8.22
N PRO A 12 30.31 47.44 -9.31
CA PRO A 12 29.44 47.77 -10.44
C PRO A 12 28.82 46.61 -11.25
N LEU A 13 27.74 47.00 -11.95
CA LEU A 13 27.24 46.49 -13.22
C LEU A 13 28.33 46.11 -14.24
N LEU A 14 28.10 45.07 -15.04
CA LEU A 14 28.68 44.98 -16.39
C LEU A 14 27.66 44.39 -17.39
N LEU A 15 27.12 45.28 -18.24
CA LEU A 15 26.65 44.96 -19.59
C LEU A 15 27.85 45.09 -20.53
N MET A 16 28.10 44.14 -21.42
CA MET A 16 28.32 44.45 -22.85
C MET A 16 28.40 43.20 -23.72
N ALA A 17 27.95 43.40 -24.96
CA ALA A 17 27.71 42.45 -26.01
C ALA A 17 28.92 42.23 -26.94
N CYS A 18 28.69 41.31 -27.89
CA CYS A 18 29.18 41.28 -29.28
C CYS A 18 30.37 40.38 -29.68
N GLN A 19 29.99 39.39 -30.52
CA GLN A 19 30.57 38.99 -31.81
C GLN A 19 31.36 37.67 -31.93
N SER A 20 30.73 36.78 -32.70
CA SER A 20 31.19 35.63 -33.51
C SER A 20 32.27 36.01 -34.56
N PRO A 21 32.70 35.15 -35.53
CA PRO A 21 32.35 33.74 -35.82
C PRO A 21 33.54 32.82 -36.18
N GLN A 22 33.38 31.49 -36.13
CA GLN A 22 33.88 30.63 -37.22
C GLN A 22 32.99 29.39 -37.39
N LYS A 23 32.58 29.18 -38.65
CA LYS A 23 31.81 28.04 -39.18
C LYS A 23 32.71 26.80 -39.29
N GLN A 24 32.17 25.63 -38.96
CA GLN A 24 32.34 24.46 -39.82
C GLN A 24 31.10 23.54 -39.73
N ALA A 25 30.53 23.29 -40.90
CA ALA A 25 29.43 22.37 -41.24
C ALA A 25 29.81 20.91 -40.90
N SER A 26 28.96 19.89 -40.78
CA SER A 26 27.51 19.70 -40.81
C SER A 26 27.30 18.20 -40.59
N THR A 27 26.37 17.80 -39.71
CA THR A 27 25.61 16.54 -39.81
C THR A 27 24.36 16.71 -38.94
N PRO A 28 23.13 16.62 -39.48
CA PRO A 28 21.94 16.72 -38.66
C PRO A 28 21.75 15.43 -37.87
N ARG A 29 21.89 15.53 -36.55
CA ARG A 29 21.40 14.55 -35.58
C ARG A 29 19.88 14.52 -35.66
N THR A 30 19.31 13.38 -36.02
CA THR A 30 17.88 13.12 -35.95
C THR A 30 17.43 13.18 -34.49
N LEU A 31 16.86 14.32 -34.07
CA LEU A 31 15.94 14.35 -32.93
C LEU A 31 14.69 13.57 -33.33
N LEU A 32 14.44 12.44 -32.68
CA LEU A 32 13.11 11.85 -32.66
C LEU A 32 12.21 12.79 -31.86
N THR A 33 11.46 13.63 -32.57
CA THR A 33 10.31 14.34 -32.03
C THR A 33 9.23 13.31 -31.67
N PRO A 34 8.58 13.40 -30.49
CA PRO A 34 7.37 12.62 -30.24
C PRO A 34 6.27 13.05 -31.24
N PRO A 35 5.39 12.15 -31.70
CA PRO A 35 4.36 12.51 -32.65
C PRO A 35 3.36 13.47 -31.99
N GLN A 36 3.39 14.75 -32.37
CA GLN A 36 2.27 15.65 -32.16
C GLN A 36 1.12 15.24 -33.10
N THR A 37 0.11 14.57 -32.58
CA THR A 37 -1.19 14.44 -33.26
C THR A 37 -2.32 14.82 -32.32
N THR A 38 -2.42 16.10 -31.98
CA THR A 38 -3.69 16.69 -31.52
C THR A 38 -4.26 17.49 -32.68
N ARG A 39 -5.09 16.89 -33.53
CA ARG A 39 -5.91 17.65 -34.47
C ARG A 39 -6.96 18.39 -33.66
N SER A 40 -7.10 19.70 -33.81
CA SER A 40 -8.17 20.47 -33.17
C SER A 40 -9.53 20.17 -33.83
N PRO A 41 -10.65 20.22 -33.10
CA PRO A 41 -11.98 20.08 -33.70
C PRO A 41 -12.24 21.20 -34.72
N THR A 42 -12.94 20.88 -35.81
CA THR A 42 -13.38 21.86 -36.81
C THR A 42 -14.86 22.15 -36.66
N VAL A 43 -15.23 23.44 -36.72
CA VAL A 43 -16.60 23.91 -36.59
C VAL A 43 -17.06 24.49 -37.93
N GLN A 44 -18.26 24.11 -38.37
CA GLN A 44 -18.93 24.64 -39.56
C GLN A 44 -20.30 25.21 -39.20
N VAL A 45 -20.71 26.27 -39.89
CA VAL A 45 -22.04 26.88 -39.81
C VAL A 45 -22.66 26.84 -41.20
N ASN A 46 -23.84 26.24 -41.33
CA ASN A 46 -24.54 26.02 -42.61
C ASN A 46 -23.65 25.39 -43.70
N GLY A 47 -22.77 24.47 -43.28
CA GLY A 47 -21.86 23.74 -44.16
C GLY A 47 -20.59 24.50 -44.58
N GLN A 48 -20.32 25.69 -44.02
CA GLN A 48 -19.10 26.46 -44.29
C GLN A 48 -18.20 26.53 -43.03
N PRO A 49 -16.86 26.45 -43.15
CA PRO A 49 -15.94 26.57 -42.02
C PRO A 49 -16.11 27.89 -41.25
N LEU A 50 -16.10 27.82 -39.92
CA LEU A 50 -16.21 29.01 -39.07
C LEU A 50 -14.97 29.90 -39.22
N ALA A 51 -15.10 31.00 -39.96
CA ALA A 51 -14.12 32.06 -40.04
C ALA A 51 -14.35 33.11 -38.93
N SER A 52 -13.32 33.88 -38.58
CA SER A 52 -13.45 34.95 -37.58
C SER A 52 -14.43 36.03 -38.06
N GLY A 53 -15.42 36.39 -37.22
CA GLY A 53 -16.38 37.45 -37.50
C GLY A 53 -17.75 37.00 -38.03
N VAL A 54 -18.09 35.71 -37.98
CA VAL A 54 -19.41 35.20 -38.35
C VAL A 54 -20.43 35.43 -37.22
N THR A 55 -21.54 36.13 -37.52
CA THR A 55 -22.67 36.33 -36.61
C THR A 55 -23.68 35.19 -36.77
N LEU A 56 -24.06 34.53 -35.68
CA LEU A 56 -25.03 33.42 -35.66
C LEU A 56 -26.46 33.95 -35.54
N ASN A 57 -27.36 33.44 -36.37
CA ASN A 57 -28.78 33.79 -36.36
C ASN A 57 -29.68 32.59 -35.97
N PRO A 58 -30.89 32.84 -35.44
CA PRO A 58 -31.85 31.78 -35.17
C PRO A 58 -32.21 31.02 -36.45
N GLY A 59 -31.91 29.71 -36.48
CA GLY A 59 -32.11 28.83 -37.64
C GLY A 59 -30.81 28.31 -38.28
N ASP A 60 -29.65 28.84 -37.88
CA ASP A 60 -28.36 28.34 -38.35
C ASP A 60 -28.07 26.92 -37.84
N THR A 61 -27.60 26.06 -38.73
CA THR A 61 -27.19 24.69 -38.42
C THR A 61 -25.68 24.65 -38.15
N ILE A 62 -25.29 24.31 -36.92
CA ILE A 62 -23.89 24.22 -36.50
C ILE A 62 -23.47 22.75 -36.48
N MET A 63 -22.41 22.44 -37.22
CA MET A 63 -21.80 21.12 -37.29
C MET A 63 -20.40 21.19 -36.66
N ILE A 64 -20.17 20.40 -35.61
CA ILE A 64 -18.87 20.26 -34.96
C ILE A 64 -18.32 18.88 -35.31
N THR A 65 -17.20 18.86 -36.02
CA THR A 65 -16.50 17.62 -36.35
C THR A 65 -15.37 17.42 -35.36
N LEU A 66 -15.53 16.46 -34.44
CA LEU A 66 -14.47 16.05 -33.53
C LEU A 66 -13.42 15.23 -34.28
N PRO A 67 -12.13 15.34 -33.94
CA PRO A 67 -11.11 14.47 -34.50
C PRO A 67 -11.42 13.03 -34.10
N ALA A 68 -11.44 12.11 -35.07
CA ALA A 68 -11.52 10.69 -34.78
C ALA A 68 -10.33 10.28 -33.91
N THR A 69 -10.60 9.67 -32.75
CA THR A 69 -9.57 8.98 -31.97
C THR A 69 -8.92 7.94 -32.87
N PRO A 70 -7.58 7.89 -32.98
CA PRO A 70 -6.95 6.79 -33.68
C PRO A 70 -7.41 5.48 -33.02
N PRO A 71 -7.69 4.41 -33.80
CA PRO A 71 -8.01 3.12 -33.22
C PRO A 71 -6.86 2.73 -32.30
N VAL A 72 -7.19 2.43 -31.04
CA VAL A 72 -6.24 1.82 -30.12
C VAL A 72 -5.84 0.50 -30.75
N VAL A 73 -4.62 0.42 -31.27
CA VAL A 73 -4.01 -0.85 -31.63
C VAL A 73 -3.75 -1.55 -30.30
N VAL A 74 -4.72 -2.34 -29.86
CA VAL A 74 -4.53 -3.29 -28.77
C VAL A 74 -3.60 -4.34 -29.35
N THR A 75 -2.29 -4.15 -29.14
CA THR A 75 -1.38 -5.29 -29.22
C THR A 75 -1.85 -6.26 -28.13
N PRO A 76 -2.21 -7.51 -28.48
CA PRO A 76 -2.48 -8.50 -27.45
C PRO A 76 -1.27 -8.52 -26.52
N ALA A 77 -1.51 -8.44 -25.21
CA ALA A 77 -0.48 -8.73 -24.23
C ALA A 77 0.22 -10.04 -24.65
N PRO A 78 1.57 -10.13 -24.56
CA PRO A 78 2.27 -11.36 -24.88
C PRO A 78 1.57 -12.49 -24.12
N VAL A 79 1.03 -13.45 -24.88
CA VAL A 79 0.43 -14.66 -24.33
C VAL A 79 1.47 -15.24 -23.37
N PRO A 80 1.15 -15.44 -22.08
CA PRO A 80 2.07 -16.09 -21.16
C PRO A 80 2.57 -17.36 -21.82
N PRO A 81 3.88 -17.64 -21.82
CA PRO A 81 4.37 -18.91 -22.34
C PRO A 81 3.54 -20.02 -21.70
N ALA A 82 3.03 -20.94 -22.53
CA ALA A 82 2.23 -22.06 -22.05
C ALA A 82 2.95 -22.67 -20.84
N PRO A 83 2.23 -22.98 -19.75
CA PRO A 83 2.86 -23.57 -18.57
C PRO A 83 3.69 -24.76 -19.05
N THR A 84 4.98 -24.72 -18.75
CA THR A 84 5.87 -25.86 -18.96
C THR A 84 5.16 -27.07 -18.35
N PRO A 85 5.07 -28.22 -19.04
CA PRO A 85 4.37 -29.37 -18.50
C PRO A 85 4.93 -29.63 -17.11
N THR A 86 4.06 -29.55 -16.09
CA THR A 86 4.46 -29.78 -14.71
C THR A 86 5.18 -31.13 -14.70
N PRO A 87 6.44 -31.21 -14.26
CA PRO A 87 7.13 -32.48 -14.18
C PRO A 87 6.23 -33.45 -13.40
N PRO A 88 6.11 -34.73 -13.83
CA PRO A 88 5.32 -35.70 -13.09
C PRO A 88 5.68 -35.63 -11.61
N PRO A 89 4.70 -35.65 -10.70
CA PRO A 89 4.99 -35.53 -9.27
C PRO A 89 6.07 -36.54 -8.90
N ALA A 90 7.15 -36.04 -8.30
CA ALA A 90 8.23 -36.91 -7.86
C ALA A 90 7.73 -37.80 -6.72
N GLY A 91 8.09 -39.07 -6.73
CA GLY A 91 7.66 -40.03 -5.71
C GLY A 91 8.12 -41.44 -5.98
N THR A 92 7.74 -42.35 -5.09
CA THR A 92 8.14 -43.77 -5.15
C THR A 92 6.92 -44.68 -5.17
N TRP A 93 7.04 -45.81 -5.86
CA TRP A 93 6.01 -46.84 -5.88
C TRP A 93 6.33 -47.92 -4.84
N THR A 94 5.45 -48.06 -3.86
CA THR A 94 5.60 -49.00 -2.74
C THR A 94 4.65 -50.18 -2.90
N ALA A 95 5.07 -51.39 -2.54
CA ALA A 95 4.21 -52.57 -2.64
C ALA A 95 2.96 -52.41 -1.76
N LEU A 96 1.78 -52.67 -2.33
CA LEU A 96 0.49 -52.49 -1.66
C LEU A 96 -0.24 -53.82 -1.43
N ALA A 97 -0.37 -54.65 -2.46
CA ALA A 97 -1.09 -55.94 -2.39
C ALA A 97 -0.73 -56.82 -3.59
N LYS A 98 -0.79 -58.15 -3.45
CA LYS A 98 -0.70 -59.07 -4.59
C LYS A 98 -2.02 -59.14 -5.33
N GLU A 99 -2.01 -59.65 -6.56
CA GLU A 99 -3.23 -59.92 -7.32
C GLU A 99 -4.22 -60.77 -6.50
N ALA A 100 -5.50 -60.39 -6.57
CA ALA A 100 -6.64 -60.89 -5.80
C ALA A 100 -6.67 -60.54 -4.29
N GLU A 101 -5.62 -59.94 -3.72
CA GLU A 101 -5.65 -59.47 -2.33
C GLU A 101 -6.42 -58.15 -2.18
N LYS A 102 -6.98 -57.92 -0.99
CA LYS A 102 -7.63 -56.65 -0.63
C LYS A 102 -6.64 -55.70 0.04
N PHE A 103 -6.79 -54.42 -0.23
CA PHE A 103 -6.09 -53.33 0.47
C PHE A 103 -7.08 -52.23 0.85
N THR A 104 -6.73 -51.40 1.84
CA THR A 104 -7.55 -50.27 2.28
C THR A 104 -6.75 -48.99 2.18
N LEU A 105 -7.33 -47.97 1.55
CA LEU A 105 -6.79 -46.62 1.47
C LEU A 105 -7.61 -45.69 2.37
N THR A 106 -6.95 -44.99 3.28
CA THR A 106 -7.60 -44.06 4.23
C THR A 106 -7.78 -42.65 3.67
N ALA A 107 -7.15 -42.35 2.53
CA ALA A 107 -7.28 -41.09 1.81
C ALA A 107 -7.24 -41.37 0.29
N PRO A 108 -7.80 -40.46 -0.54
CA PRO A 108 -7.68 -40.54 -2.00
C PRO A 108 -6.20 -40.68 -2.42
N SER A 109 -5.87 -41.78 -3.09
CA SER A 109 -4.49 -42.13 -3.42
C SER A 109 -4.34 -42.62 -4.86
N THR A 110 -3.11 -42.56 -5.37
CA THR A 110 -2.75 -43.09 -6.69
C THR A 110 -2.14 -44.47 -6.56
N VAL A 111 -2.69 -45.45 -7.27
CA VAL A 111 -2.23 -46.86 -7.25
C VAL A 111 -1.98 -47.31 -8.67
N ARG A 112 -0.95 -48.13 -8.86
CA ARG A 112 -0.72 -48.85 -10.11
C ARG A 112 -0.82 -50.35 -9.92
N TYR A 113 -1.24 -51.05 -10.96
CA TYR A 113 -1.35 -52.51 -10.99
C TYR A 113 -0.61 -53.03 -12.21
N GLY A 114 0.20 -54.09 -12.05
CA GLY A 114 1.05 -54.57 -13.14
C GLY A 114 2.24 -55.40 -12.66
N THR A 115 3.21 -55.59 -13.56
CA THR A 115 4.46 -56.30 -13.28
C THR A 115 5.52 -55.94 -14.34
N GLY A 116 6.81 -55.97 -13.97
CA GLY A 116 7.89 -55.57 -14.86
C GLY A 116 7.71 -54.13 -15.36
N ASP A 117 7.63 -53.95 -16.67
CA ASP A 117 7.51 -52.63 -17.31
C ASP A 117 6.06 -52.29 -17.72
N THR A 118 5.07 -53.14 -17.43
CA THR A 118 3.67 -52.91 -17.84
C THR A 118 2.76 -52.68 -16.64
N TRP A 119 2.16 -51.49 -16.60
CA TRP A 119 1.38 -50.99 -15.47
C TRP A 119 0.17 -50.18 -15.93
N ASN A 120 -0.98 -50.40 -15.29
CA ASN A 120 -2.14 -49.52 -15.37
C ASN A 120 -2.22 -48.70 -14.08
N VAL A 121 -2.37 -47.38 -14.20
CA VAL A 121 -2.44 -46.43 -13.08
C VAL A 121 -3.87 -45.93 -12.90
N ARG A 122 -4.30 -45.79 -11.63
CA ARG A 122 -5.53 -45.07 -11.28
C ARG A 122 -5.27 -44.12 -10.12
N GLU A 123 -5.88 -42.95 -10.20
CA GLU A 123 -5.79 -41.88 -9.22
C GLU A 123 -7.09 -41.76 -8.42
N GLY A 124 -7.02 -41.12 -7.25
CA GLY A 124 -8.21 -40.82 -6.43
C GLY A 124 -8.91 -42.03 -5.82
N LEU A 125 -8.25 -43.19 -5.74
CA LEU A 125 -8.80 -44.38 -5.12
C LEU A 125 -8.90 -44.22 -3.60
N THR A 126 -9.98 -44.69 -2.99
CA THR A 126 -10.21 -44.62 -1.54
C THR A 126 -11.01 -45.83 -1.06
N GLY A 127 -10.94 -46.15 0.24
CA GLY A 127 -11.66 -47.27 0.85
C GLY A 127 -11.01 -48.64 0.62
N THR A 128 -11.76 -49.72 0.89
CA THR A 128 -11.27 -51.10 0.73
C THR A 128 -11.54 -51.59 -0.69
N LEU A 129 -10.46 -51.94 -1.40
CA LEU A 129 -10.45 -52.32 -2.80
C LEU A 129 -9.74 -53.67 -2.99
N THR A 130 -10.04 -54.38 -4.08
CA THR A 130 -9.33 -55.61 -4.45
C THR A 130 -8.32 -55.30 -5.55
N CYS A 131 -7.08 -55.72 -5.35
CA CYS A 131 -6.03 -55.59 -6.36
C CYS A 131 -6.28 -56.59 -7.50
N GLY A 132 -6.64 -56.11 -8.69
CA GLY A 132 -6.89 -57.03 -9.80
C GLY A 132 -7.47 -56.39 -11.06
N ASN A 133 -7.65 -57.25 -12.07
CA ASN A 133 -8.10 -56.87 -13.42
C ASN A 133 -9.46 -56.14 -13.42
N ALA A 134 -10.37 -56.45 -12.50
CA ALA A 134 -11.67 -55.79 -12.41
C ALA A 134 -11.53 -54.28 -12.09
N LEU A 135 -10.51 -53.91 -11.31
CA LEU A 135 -10.28 -52.53 -10.91
C LEU A 135 -9.40 -51.77 -11.91
N PHE A 136 -8.43 -52.41 -12.56
CA PHE A 136 -7.43 -51.72 -13.37
C PHE A 136 -7.37 -52.12 -14.86
N GLY A 137 -8.09 -53.16 -15.28
CA GLY A 137 -7.80 -53.88 -16.54
C GLY A 137 -6.58 -54.80 -16.40
N ASP A 138 -6.27 -55.59 -17.43
CA ASP A 138 -5.09 -56.49 -17.44
C ASP A 138 -3.93 -55.89 -18.24
N PRO A 139 -2.91 -55.27 -17.59
CA PRO A 139 -1.73 -54.72 -18.25
C PRO A 139 -0.69 -55.78 -18.64
N ALA A 140 -0.82 -57.03 -18.17
CA ALA A 140 0.17 -58.08 -18.38
C ALA A 140 -0.51 -59.45 -18.44
N VAL A 141 -1.16 -59.74 -19.56
CA VAL A 141 -1.94 -60.98 -19.77
C VAL A 141 -1.02 -62.21 -19.59
N GLY A 142 -1.48 -63.18 -18.81
CA GLY A 142 -0.76 -64.43 -18.52
C GLY A 142 0.38 -64.29 -17.51
N LYS A 143 0.59 -63.11 -16.90
CA LYS A 143 1.59 -62.88 -15.85
C LYS A 143 0.94 -62.48 -14.52
N THR A 144 1.53 -62.94 -13.41
CA THR A 144 1.13 -62.52 -12.05
C THR A 144 1.46 -61.04 -11.84
N LYS A 145 0.48 -60.29 -11.35
CA LYS A 145 0.57 -58.85 -11.11
C LYS A 145 0.45 -58.51 -9.63
N TYR A 146 0.72 -57.27 -9.29
CA TYR A 146 0.56 -56.75 -7.95
C TYR A 146 0.26 -55.24 -8.01
N CYS A 147 -0.32 -54.72 -6.93
CA CYS A 147 -0.61 -53.31 -6.77
C CYS A 147 0.53 -52.62 -6.03
N GLN A 148 0.81 -51.38 -6.43
CA GLN A 148 1.72 -50.49 -5.75
C GLN A 148 1.08 -49.13 -5.50
N LEU A 149 1.28 -48.58 -4.31
CA LEU A 149 0.84 -47.26 -3.90
C LEU A 149 1.91 -46.23 -4.28
N PHE A 150 1.49 -45.13 -4.91
CA PHE A 150 2.34 -43.98 -5.12
C PHE A 150 2.49 -43.19 -3.81
N VAL A 151 3.72 -43.05 -3.34
CA VAL A 151 4.07 -42.21 -2.20
C VAL A 151 4.77 -40.97 -2.76
N PRO A 152 4.13 -39.78 -2.71
CA PRO A 152 4.76 -38.56 -3.19
C PRO A 152 6.00 -38.27 -2.34
N ALA A 153 7.07 -37.82 -2.99
CA ALA A 153 8.23 -37.31 -2.28
C ALA A 153 7.81 -36.11 -1.42
N PRO A 154 8.40 -35.89 -0.24
CA PRO A 154 8.23 -34.65 0.48
C PRO A 154 8.53 -33.47 -0.46
N PRO A 155 7.75 -32.37 -0.41
CA PRO A 155 8.07 -31.20 -1.21
C PRO A 155 9.51 -30.77 -0.90
N ALA A 156 10.30 -30.50 -1.94
CA ALA A 156 11.66 -30.02 -1.75
C ALA A 156 11.60 -28.73 -0.90
N VAL A 157 12.35 -28.70 0.20
CA VAL A 157 12.50 -27.49 1.01
C VAL A 157 13.35 -26.51 0.17
N VAL A 158 12.70 -25.59 -0.52
CA VAL A 158 13.39 -24.48 -1.20
C VAL A 158 13.88 -23.54 -0.11
N VAL A 159 15.13 -23.73 0.33
CA VAL A 159 15.79 -22.79 1.23
C VAL A 159 16.07 -21.51 0.44
N PRO A 160 15.49 -20.36 0.81
CA PRO A 160 15.79 -19.12 0.12
C PRO A 160 17.27 -18.77 0.25
N PRO A 161 17.89 -18.14 -0.77
CA PRO A 161 19.32 -17.78 -0.74
C PRO A 161 19.64 -16.93 0.50
N PRO A 162 20.87 -16.96 1.03
CA PRO A 162 21.23 -16.14 2.20
C PRO A 162 21.04 -14.64 1.92
N PHE A 163 20.96 -13.84 3.00
CA PHE A 163 20.97 -12.39 2.88
C PHE A 163 22.40 -11.90 2.59
N ASP A 164 22.51 -10.97 1.65
CA ASP A 164 23.70 -10.14 1.44
C ASP A 164 23.77 -9.03 2.49
N GLY A 165 24.95 -8.44 2.66
CA GLY A 165 25.13 -7.27 3.53
C GLY A 165 24.47 -6.00 3.00
N PRO A 166 24.61 -4.87 3.72
CA PRO A 166 23.99 -3.61 3.33
C PRO A 166 24.36 -3.16 1.91
N LEU A 167 23.35 -2.75 1.13
CA LEU A 167 23.50 -2.25 -0.23
C LEU A 167 23.46 -0.71 -0.24
N THR A 168 24.39 -0.08 -0.95
CA THR A 168 24.30 1.35 -1.31
C THR A 168 24.08 1.50 -2.81
N ILE A 169 22.98 2.14 -3.20
CA ILE A 169 22.58 2.40 -4.58
C ILE A 169 22.97 3.83 -4.96
N THR A 170 23.87 3.98 -5.94
CA THR A 170 24.35 5.29 -6.43
C THR A 170 23.94 5.58 -7.88
N THR A 171 23.28 4.64 -8.54
CA THR A 171 22.87 4.75 -9.95
C THR A 171 21.44 4.27 -10.09
N GLY A 172 20.66 4.90 -10.97
CA GLY A 172 19.30 4.50 -11.27
C GLY A 172 19.25 3.08 -11.85
N GLY A 173 18.10 2.44 -11.71
CA GLY A 173 17.91 1.07 -12.18
C GLY A 173 16.92 0.27 -11.34
N THR A 174 16.76 -1.00 -11.71
CA THR A 174 15.94 -1.96 -10.98
C THR A 174 16.84 -2.91 -10.20
N TYR A 175 16.52 -3.13 -8.93
CA TYR A 175 17.28 -3.94 -7.99
C TYR A 175 16.35 -4.96 -7.33
N SER A 176 16.79 -6.21 -7.32
CA SER A 176 16.16 -7.33 -6.62
C SER A 176 17.24 -8.06 -5.83
N GLY A 177 16.88 -8.59 -4.66
CA GLY A 177 17.84 -9.25 -3.79
C GLY A 177 17.34 -9.41 -2.36
N ARG A 178 18.23 -9.93 -1.51
CA ARG A 178 17.97 -10.10 -0.08
C ARG A 178 19.08 -9.36 0.68
N TRP A 179 18.75 -8.29 1.40
CA TRP A 179 19.75 -7.48 2.11
C TRP A 179 19.48 -7.40 3.60
N GLU A 180 20.52 -7.57 4.39
CA GLU A 180 20.48 -7.49 5.84
C GLU A 180 21.51 -6.50 6.37
N SER A 181 21.10 -5.72 7.37
CA SER A 181 22.03 -5.03 8.26
C SER A 181 21.98 -5.65 9.64
N GLN A 182 23.14 -5.79 10.28
CA GLN A 182 23.27 -6.18 11.69
C GLN A 182 23.49 -4.97 12.61
N ASP A 183 23.65 -3.77 12.04
CA ASP A 183 23.89 -2.53 12.78
C ASP A 183 22.65 -1.64 12.71
N PRO A 184 22.02 -1.27 13.84
CA PRO A 184 20.82 -0.42 13.84
C PRO A 184 21.06 1.00 13.31
N ALA A 185 22.31 1.46 13.24
CA ALA A 185 22.68 2.74 12.64
C ALA A 185 22.84 2.65 11.10
N VAL A 186 22.91 1.45 10.53
CA VAL A 186 23.14 1.25 9.09
C VAL A 186 21.90 0.64 8.43
N PRO A 187 21.28 1.31 7.46
CA PRO A 187 20.19 0.71 6.71
C PRO A 187 20.64 -0.45 5.84
N ALA A 188 19.81 -1.48 5.71
CA ALA A 188 20.09 -2.61 4.84
C ALA A 188 20.11 -2.21 3.34
N VAL A 189 19.33 -1.20 2.95
CA VAL A 189 19.42 -0.56 1.63
C VAL A 189 19.47 0.96 1.80
N THR A 190 20.46 1.59 1.17
CA THR A 190 20.64 3.04 1.15
C THR A 190 20.63 3.56 -0.28
N VAL A 191 19.69 4.44 -0.63
CA VAL A 191 19.59 5.08 -1.94
C VAL A 191 20.23 6.48 -1.89
N LYS A 192 21.25 6.71 -2.74
CA LYS A 192 22.03 7.94 -2.85
C LYS A 192 22.12 8.42 -4.30
N THR A 193 20.97 8.53 -4.96
CA THR A 193 20.88 9.05 -6.33
C THR A 193 19.53 9.71 -6.54
N ALA A 194 19.49 10.68 -7.46
CA ALA A 194 18.25 11.32 -7.94
C ALA A 194 17.69 10.61 -9.20
N GLU A 195 18.47 9.70 -9.78
CA GLU A 195 18.01 8.84 -10.87
C GLU A 195 16.92 7.88 -10.35
N PRO A 196 15.94 7.49 -11.19
CA PRO A 196 14.90 6.56 -10.79
C PRO A 196 15.45 5.21 -10.29
N VAL A 197 15.03 4.80 -9.11
CA VAL A 197 15.36 3.50 -8.51
C VAL A 197 14.08 2.70 -8.30
N ILE A 198 14.11 1.43 -8.69
CA ILE A 198 13.06 0.46 -8.42
C ILE A 198 13.67 -0.66 -7.57
N LEU A 199 13.17 -0.83 -6.35
CA LEU A 199 13.37 -2.03 -5.54
C LEU A 199 12.20 -2.96 -5.82
N GLU A 200 12.46 -4.15 -6.35
CA GLU A 200 11.40 -5.07 -6.79
C GLU A 200 11.69 -6.50 -6.32
N ASN A 201 10.65 -7.20 -5.82
CA ASN A 201 10.72 -8.62 -5.45
C ASN A 201 11.90 -8.93 -4.52
N CYS A 202 12.02 -8.15 -3.46
CA CYS A 202 13.18 -8.14 -2.57
C CYS A 202 12.83 -8.52 -1.13
N ALA A 203 13.83 -8.92 -0.35
CA ALA A 203 13.69 -9.10 1.09
C ALA A 203 14.69 -8.22 1.83
N VAL A 204 14.25 -7.46 2.82
CA VAL A 204 15.10 -6.55 3.57
C VAL A 204 14.88 -6.78 5.05
N ARG A 205 15.95 -6.90 5.83
CA ARG A 205 15.84 -7.04 7.29
C ARG A 205 16.95 -6.33 8.03
N GLY A 206 16.71 -6.03 9.29
CA GLY A 206 17.71 -5.41 10.15
C GLY A 206 17.08 -4.77 11.38
N PRO A 207 17.91 -4.33 12.33
CA PRO A 207 17.45 -3.74 13.59
C PRO A 207 17.12 -2.24 13.47
N GLY A 208 17.52 -1.60 12.38
CA GLY A 208 17.32 -0.16 12.13
C GLY A 208 16.35 0.13 10.99
N HIS A 209 16.46 1.30 10.37
CA HIS A 209 15.74 1.57 9.12
C HIS A 209 16.11 0.52 8.07
N LEU A 210 15.14 -0.11 7.41
CA LEU A 210 15.43 -1.15 6.42
C LEU A 210 15.88 -0.53 5.10
N ILE A 211 15.07 0.40 4.58
CA ILE A 211 15.38 1.16 3.37
C ILE A 211 15.45 2.64 3.73
N SER A 212 16.55 3.29 3.37
CA SER A 212 16.75 4.72 3.55
C SER A 212 16.99 5.41 2.21
N ALA A 213 16.21 6.43 1.94
CA ALA A 213 16.38 7.33 0.78
C ALA A 213 16.32 8.79 1.25
N ARG A 214 17.15 9.12 2.25
CA ARG A 214 17.35 10.49 2.75
C ARG A 214 18.29 11.25 1.82
N TRP A 215 17.86 11.45 0.58
CA TRP A 215 18.61 12.10 -0.48
C TRP A 215 17.71 13.08 -1.23
N VAL A 216 18.25 14.25 -1.58
CA VAL A 216 17.48 15.28 -2.28
C VAL A 216 17.10 14.77 -3.67
N HIS A 217 15.84 15.00 -4.06
CA HIS A 217 15.26 14.63 -5.35
C HIS A 217 15.12 13.11 -5.61
N THR A 218 14.92 12.33 -4.55
CA THR A 218 14.72 10.87 -4.66
C THR A 218 13.51 10.54 -5.57
N ARG A 219 13.69 9.55 -6.46
CA ARG A 219 12.63 8.91 -7.25
C ARG A 219 12.66 7.43 -6.98
N LEU A 220 11.75 6.95 -6.13
CA LEU A 220 11.82 5.58 -5.61
C LEU A 220 10.49 4.84 -5.78
N THR A 221 10.59 3.66 -6.37
CA THR A 221 9.55 2.63 -6.33
C THR A 221 10.03 1.48 -5.46
N VAL A 222 9.22 1.03 -4.51
CA VAL A 222 9.44 -0.20 -3.72
C VAL A 222 8.23 -1.09 -3.92
N ARG A 223 8.41 -2.25 -4.56
CA ARG A 223 7.29 -3.12 -4.91
C ARG A 223 7.54 -4.60 -4.70
N GLY A 224 6.53 -5.30 -4.19
CA GLY A 224 6.61 -6.75 -3.98
C GLY A 224 7.73 -7.18 -3.03
N CYS A 225 8.20 -6.28 -2.15
CA CYS A 225 9.26 -6.58 -1.20
C CYS A 225 8.71 -6.96 0.19
N GLU A 226 9.49 -7.73 0.94
CA GLU A 226 9.24 -8.05 2.35
C GLU A 226 10.26 -7.36 3.26
N GLY A 227 9.78 -6.69 4.29
CA GLY A 227 10.56 -6.02 5.32
C GLY A 227 10.34 -6.63 6.69
N GLN A 228 11.43 -6.97 7.39
CA GLN A 228 11.37 -7.58 8.72
C GLN A 228 12.31 -6.86 9.70
N ASP A 229 11.77 -6.36 10.81
CA ASP A 229 12.58 -5.92 11.95
C ASP A 229 13.17 -7.14 12.67
N THR A 230 14.40 -6.99 13.16
CA THR A 230 15.15 -8.03 13.89
C THR A 230 15.52 -7.62 15.31
N SER A 231 15.01 -6.49 15.79
CA SER A 231 15.31 -5.93 17.11
C SER A 231 14.05 -5.72 17.94
N ASP A 232 14.21 -5.84 19.26
CA ASP A 232 13.26 -5.33 20.26
C ASP A 232 13.80 -4.07 20.96
N GLU A 233 15.04 -3.68 20.66
CA GLU A 233 15.77 -2.61 21.34
C GLU A 233 15.77 -1.30 20.53
N THR A 234 15.32 -1.33 19.28
CA THR A 234 15.36 -0.20 18.35
C THR A 234 14.09 -0.15 17.51
N ALA A 235 13.69 1.06 17.10
CA ALA A 235 12.48 1.29 16.33
C ALA A 235 12.82 1.77 14.91
N GLY A 236 13.03 0.81 14.00
CA GLY A 236 13.42 1.06 12.62
C GLY A 236 12.22 1.14 11.65
N ARG A 237 12.20 2.14 10.76
CA ARG A 237 11.20 2.22 9.67
C ARG A 237 11.45 1.14 8.59
N PHE A 238 10.41 0.59 7.98
CA PHE A 238 10.55 -0.15 6.71
C PHE A 238 11.19 0.74 5.64
N LEU A 239 10.68 1.96 5.51
CA LEU A 239 11.15 2.91 4.52
C LEU A 239 11.17 4.32 5.14
N ALA A 240 12.32 4.98 5.07
CA ALA A 240 12.51 6.37 5.50
C ALA A 240 13.01 7.23 4.33
N VAL A 241 12.22 8.21 3.91
CA VAL A 241 12.46 9.05 2.73
C VAL A 241 12.40 10.52 3.12
N GLU A 242 13.31 11.33 2.57
CA GLU A 242 13.32 12.78 2.75
C GLU A 242 13.46 13.47 1.39
N GLY A 243 12.59 14.44 1.09
CA GLY A 243 12.72 15.29 -0.10
C GLY A 243 12.52 14.56 -1.44
N ALA A 244 11.53 13.67 -1.52
CA ALA A 244 11.25 12.90 -2.73
C ALA A 244 10.60 13.75 -3.84
N VAL A 245 10.90 13.41 -5.09
CA VAL A 245 10.11 13.85 -6.27
C VAL A 245 8.96 12.87 -6.50
N SER A 246 9.26 11.58 -6.41
CA SER A 246 8.27 10.52 -6.53
C SER A 246 8.54 9.39 -5.55
N LEU A 247 7.45 8.88 -4.96
CA LEU A 247 7.45 7.74 -4.07
C LEU A 247 6.28 6.82 -4.42
N VAL A 248 6.61 5.57 -4.75
CA VAL A 248 5.64 4.50 -5.00
C VAL A 248 6.00 3.34 -4.09
N VAL A 249 5.08 2.91 -3.26
CA VAL A 249 5.25 1.78 -2.32
C VAL A 249 4.06 0.86 -2.50
N GLU A 250 4.23 -0.20 -3.26
CA GLU A 250 3.12 -1.05 -3.72
C GLU A 250 3.32 -2.54 -3.37
N ASP A 251 2.26 -3.18 -2.89
CA ASP A 251 2.20 -4.64 -2.67
C ASP A 251 3.35 -5.23 -1.81
N ASN A 252 3.87 -4.45 -0.85
CA ASN A 252 4.92 -4.90 0.06
C ASN A 252 4.34 -5.57 1.32
N VAL A 253 5.18 -6.33 2.03
CA VAL A 253 4.88 -6.90 3.35
C VAL A 253 5.81 -6.32 4.40
N LEU A 254 5.26 -5.71 5.44
CA LEU A 254 6.01 -5.09 6.53
C LEU A 254 5.72 -5.84 7.82
N ARG A 255 6.75 -6.33 8.51
CA ARG A 255 6.60 -7.09 9.76
C ARG A 255 7.43 -6.46 10.86
N ARG A 256 6.76 -6.06 11.95
CA ARG A 256 7.39 -5.45 13.13
C ARG A 256 8.15 -4.15 12.90
N THR A 257 8.18 -3.63 11.68
CA THR A 257 8.85 -2.35 11.39
C THR A 257 8.04 -1.18 11.93
N GLY A 258 8.68 -0.02 12.08
CA GLY A 258 8.02 1.26 12.31
C GLY A 258 7.33 1.86 11.08
N GLY A 259 7.05 1.08 10.02
CA GLY A 259 6.29 1.52 8.85
C GLY A 259 7.05 2.44 7.89
N ILE A 260 6.31 3.28 7.16
CA ILE A 260 6.78 4.16 6.10
C ILE A 260 6.78 5.61 6.60
N TYR A 261 7.89 6.30 6.43
CA TYR A 261 8.04 7.71 6.75
C TYR A 261 8.50 8.49 5.52
N LEU A 262 7.72 9.51 5.14
CA LEU A 262 8.09 10.47 4.11
C LEU A 262 8.08 11.87 4.72
N ASN A 263 9.24 12.52 4.72
CA ASN A 263 9.37 13.92 5.09
C ASN A 263 9.56 14.79 3.86
N SER A 264 8.57 15.62 3.55
CA SER A 264 8.52 16.54 2.42
C SER A 264 8.64 15.92 1.03
N MET A 265 8.08 16.63 0.04
CA MET A 265 8.23 16.34 -1.38
C MET A 265 8.77 17.60 -2.07
N ASP A 266 9.53 17.41 -3.15
CA ASP A 266 10.04 18.51 -3.95
C ASP A 266 8.91 19.20 -4.71
N LYS A 267 8.62 20.44 -4.30
CA LYS A 267 7.57 21.28 -4.89
C LYS A 267 7.93 21.85 -6.25
N ALA A 268 9.21 21.89 -6.62
CA ALA A 268 9.65 22.47 -7.89
C ALA A 268 9.34 21.55 -9.10
N GLN A 269 9.01 20.29 -8.84
CA GLN A 269 8.79 19.29 -9.87
C GLN A 269 7.30 19.17 -10.22
N THR A 270 7.02 19.09 -11.51
CA THR A 270 5.65 18.98 -12.04
C THR A 270 5.19 17.53 -12.18
N GLU A 271 6.14 16.58 -12.24
CA GLU A 271 5.89 15.13 -12.37
C GLU A 271 6.10 14.43 -11.02
N ASN A 272 5.20 14.71 -10.07
CA ASN A 272 5.24 14.10 -8.74
C ASN A 272 4.23 12.95 -8.67
N ARG A 273 4.66 11.83 -8.08
CA ARG A 273 3.82 10.66 -7.84
C ARG A 273 3.98 10.25 -6.38
N LEU A 274 2.86 10.16 -5.65
CA LEU A 274 2.83 9.66 -4.28
C LEU A 274 1.76 8.57 -4.22
N GLU A 275 2.19 7.32 -4.15
CA GLU A 275 1.29 6.16 -4.11
C GLU A 275 1.76 5.14 -3.09
N ILE A 276 0.91 4.85 -2.11
CA ILE A 276 1.13 3.84 -1.07
C ILE A 276 -0.04 2.87 -1.16
N THR A 277 0.11 1.76 -1.88
CA THR A 277 -1.01 0.91 -2.27
C THR A 277 -0.80 -0.57 -2.04
N GLY A 278 -1.85 -1.30 -1.66
CA GLY A 278 -1.80 -2.78 -1.61
C GLY A 278 -0.86 -3.39 -0.57
N ASN A 279 -0.23 -2.58 0.29
CA ASN A 279 0.75 -3.08 1.25
C ASN A 279 0.05 -3.81 2.40
N ARG A 280 0.74 -4.81 2.97
CA ARG A 280 0.32 -5.55 4.15
C ARG A 280 1.30 -5.29 5.28
N ALA A 281 0.83 -4.71 6.37
CA ALA A 281 1.66 -4.42 7.54
C ALA A 281 1.15 -5.17 8.77
N TYR A 282 2.08 -5.76 9.50
CA TYR A 282 1.81 -6.57 10.69
C TYR A 282 2.65 -6.05 11.86
N ASP A 283 1.94 -5.69 12.92
CA ASP A 283 2.46 -5.25 14.22
C ASP A 283 3.47 -4.11 14.09
N ILE A 284 3.02 -2.96 13.58
CA ILE A 284 3.87 -1.78 13.48
C ILE A 284 4.46 -1.46 14.86
N ASN A 285 5.78 -1.37 14.94
CA ASN A 285 6.46 -1.38 16.23
C ASN A 285 7.33 -0.14 16.45
N GLY A 286 7.03 0.57 17.53
CA GLY A 286 7.80 1.68 18.05
C GLY A 286 8.58 1.35 19.31
N LEU A 287 8.50 0.13 19.84
CA LEU A 287 9.22 -0.27 21.05
C LEU A 287 10.73 -0.17 20.84
N LYS A 288 11.44 0.22 21.90
CA LYS A 288 12.90 0.29 21.95
C LYS A 288 13.41 0.14 23.38
N ALA A 289 14.71 0.02 23.54
CA ALA A 289 15.38 0.01 24.84
C ALA A 289 14.91 1.21 25.69
N GLY A 290 14.25 0.92 26.81
CA GLY A 290 13.83 1.93 27.78
C GLY A 290 12.64 2.82 27.37
N GLY A 291 11.88 2.48 26.31
CA GLY A 291 10.65 3.21 26.00
C GLY A 291 10.04 2.92 24.63
N LYS A 292 9.36 3.93 24.07
CA LYS A 292 8.80 3.88 22.71
C LYS A 292 9.21 5.09 21.89
N SER A 293 9.31 4.89 20.58
CA SER A 293 9.30 5.93 19.56
C SER A 293 7.91 6.00 18.95
N TYR A 294 7.45 7.21 18.61
CA TYR A 294 6.20 7.37 17.87
C TYR A 294 6.40 6.99 16.42
N VAL A 295 5.73 5.91 16.01
CA VAL A 295 5.78 5.37 14.64
C VAL A 295 4.37 5.13 14.13
N GLN A 296 4.27 4.96 12.81
CA GLN A 296 3.02 4.86 12.07
C GLN A 296 3.21 3.83 10.97
N PHE A 297 2.15 3.17 10.52
CA PHE A 297 2.26 2.42 9.26
C PHE A 297 2.65 3.38 8.12
N LEU A 298 2.03 4.55 8.07
CA LEU A 298 2.40 5.63 7.17
C LEU A 298 2.37 6.97 7.91
N GLN A 299 3.49 7.69 7.88
CA GLN A 299 3.54 9.10 8.24
C GLN A 299 4.00 9.93 7.05
N LEU A 300 3.11 10.81 6.60
CA LEU A 300 3.47 11.95 5.77
C LEU A 300 3.74 13.13 6.71
N ASN A 301 4.94 13.68 6.62
CA ASN A 301 5.36 14.81 7.43
C ASN A 301 5.75 15.96 6.49
N ASN A 302 5.09 17.10 6.63
CA ASN A 302 5.40 18.29 5.85
C ASN A 302 5.33 18.06 4.31
N VAL A 303 4.41 17.18 3.86
CA VAL A 303 4.16 16.95 2.44
C VAL A 303 3.14 17.96 1.96
N GLN A 304 3.55 18.88 1.09
CA GLN A 304 2.76 20.08 0.81
C GLN A 304 2.52 20.24 -0.68
N ASP A 305 1.30 20.64 -1.05
CA ASP A 305 0.87 20.87 -2.43
C ASP A 305 1.03 19.62 -3.33
N GLN A 306 0.70 18.43 -2.81
CA GLN A 306 0.84 17.16 -3.53
C GLN A 306 -0.49 16.44 -3.74
N SER A 307 -0.73 15.88 -4.92
CA SER A 307 -1.77 14.85 -5.09
C SER A 307 -1.18 13.49 -4.70
N GLY A 308 -1.96 12.62 -4.06
CA GLY A 308 -1.45 11.31 -3.66
C GLY A 308 -2.55 10.28 -3.40
N LEU A 309 -2.16 9.01 -3.43
CA LEU A 309 -3.02 7.87 -3.23
C LEU A 309 -2.49 7.00 -2.09
N ILE A 310 -3.33 6.76 -1.08
CA ILE A 310 -3.06 5.84 0.02
C ILE A 310 -4.24 4.87 0.05
N ALA A 311 -4.11 3.72 -0.63
CA ALA A 311 -5.28 2.90 -0.92
C ALA A 311 -5.04 1.41 -0.81
N TRP A 312 -6.09 0.68 -0.39
CA TRP A 312 -6.07 -0.78 -0.38
C TRP A 312 -4.94 -1.40 0.45
N ASN A 313 -4.42 -0.68 1.45
CA ASN A 313 -3.46 -1.23 2.39
C ASN A 313 -4.22 -2.00 3.49
N ARG A 314 -3.62 -3.09 3.97
CA ARG A 314 -4.09 -3.85 5.14
C ARG A 314 -3.07 -3.71 6.25
N VAL A 315 -3.46 -3.12 7.37
CA VAL A 315 -2.62 -2.97 8.55
C VAL A 315 -3.27 -3.72 9.70
N GLU A 316 -2.53 -4.64 10.32
CA GLU A 316 -2.97 -5.39 11.48
C GLU A 316 -1.97 -5.24 12.60
N ASN A 317 -2.42 -4.72 13.72
CA ASN A 317 -1.62 -4.61 14.93
C ASN A 317 -2.29 -5.45 16.00
N ARG A 318 -1.54 -6.34 16.65
CA ARG A 318 -2.05 -7.11 17.79
C ARG A 318 -1.77 -6.37 19.10
N PRO A 319 -2.70 -6.39 20.07
CA PRO A 319 -2.45 -5.82 21.39
C PRO A 319 -1.21 -6.45 22.04
N GLY A 320 -0.29 -5.62 22.54
CA GLY A 320 0.96 -6.07 23.17
C GLY A 320 2.10 -6.42 22.21
N ASP A 321 1.81 -6.76 20.96
CA ASP A 321 2.84 -7.07 19.94
C ASP A 321 3.22 -5.84 19.09
N SER A 322 2.41 -4.79 19.13
CA SER A 322 2.58 -3.52 18.41
C SER A 322 2.72 -2.35 19.39
N ALA A 323 3.45 -1.31 18.95
CA ALA A 323 3.51 0.00 19.60
C ALA A 323 3.40 1.11 18.56
N VAL A 324 2.41 0.98 17.68
CA VAL A 324 2.01 2.04 16.74
C VAL A 324 1.44 3.23 17.51
N GLU A 325 1.66 4.44 17.01
CA GLU A 325 0.91 5.62 17.44
C GLU A 325 -0.32 5.73 16.54
N ASP A 326 -0.34 6.62 15.56
CA ASP A 326 -1.37 6.62 14.53
C ASP A 326 -1.04 5.59 13.44
N VAL A 327 -2.04 4.91 12.89
CA VAL A 327 -1.76 3.98 11.79
C VAL A 327 -1.42 4.75 10.51
N ILE A 328 -2.25 5.72 10.13
CA ILE A 328 -1.98 6.66 9.04
C ILE A 328 -2.04 8.08 9.59
N ASN A 329 -0.96 8.85 9.49
CA ASN A 329 -0.89 10.24 9.95
C ASN A 329 -0.39 11.17 8.85
N LEU A 330 -1.13 12.26 8.63
CA LEU A 330 -0.79 13.34 7.71
C LEU A 330 -0.49 14.60 8.52
N PHE A 331 0.73 14.66 9.06
CA PHE A 331 1.23 15.77 9.88
C PHE A 331 1.69 16.91 8.98
N ASP A 332 1.18 18.13 9.22
CA ASP A 332 1.44 19.34 8.45
C ASP A 332 1.44 19.04 6.95
N THR A 333 0.39 18.38 6.47
CA THR A 333 0.35 17.85 5.10
C THR A 333 -0.83 18.41 4.32
N SER A 334 -0.59 18.78 3.06
CA SER A 334 -1.60 19.36 2.18
C SER A 334 -1.61 18.75 0.78
N GLY A 335 -2.83 18.53 0.29
CA GLY A 335 -3.12 18.22 -1.09
C GLY A 335 -2.93 19.42 -2.02
N LYS A 336 -3.01 19.18 -3.34
CA LYS A 336 -3.15 20.27 -4.31
C LYS A 336 -4.60 20.77 -4.27
N PRO A 337 -4.87 22.08 -4.42
CA PRO A 337 -6.24 22.58 -4.55
C PRO A 337 -7.02 21.84 -5.64
N GLY A 338 -8.12 21.18 -5.26
CA GLY A 338 -8.94 20.37 -6.17
C GLY A 338 -8.37 19.00 -6.55
N ALA A 339 -7.21 18.62 -6.00
CA ALA A 339 -6.59 17.31 -6.18
C ALA A 339 -6.04 16.83 -4.81
N PRO A 340 -6.93 16.34 -3.93
CA PRO A 340 -6.56 15.99 -2.56
C PRO A 340 -5.60 14.81 -2.48
N ILE A 341 -4.98 14.64 -1.32
CA ILE A 341 -4.37 13.35 -0.96
C ILE A 341 -5.51 12.42 -0.52
N SER A 342 -5.72 11.34 -1.26
CA SER A 342 -6.83 10.41 -1.07
C SER A 342 -6.41 9.19 -0.27
N ILE A 343 -7.00 9.02 0.91
CA ILE A 343 -6.86 7.83 1.76
C ILE A 343 -8.14 7.02 1.62
N HIS A 344 -8.13 5.95 0.84
CA HIS A 344 -9.36 5.22 0.57
C HIS A 344 -9.25 3.71 0.56
N ASN A 345 -10.34 3.05 0.96
CA ASN A 345 -10.44 1.60 0.96
C ASN A 345 -9.27 0.88 1.64
N ASN A 346 -8.69 1.45 2.70
CA ASN A 346 -7.74 0.75 3.55
C ASN A 346 -8.48 -0.07 4.60
N LEU A 347 -7.89 -1.20 5.02
CA LEU A 347 -8.30 -1.97 6.18
C LEU A 347 -7.28 -1.78 7.29
N ILE A 348 -7.73 -1.25 8.42
CA ILE A 348 -6.93 -1.07 9.62
C ILE A 348 -7.58 -1.90 10.72
N ILE A 349 -6.81 -2.79 11.34
CA ILE A 349 -7.23 -3.61 12.46
C ILE A 349 -6.23 -3.37 13.58
N GLY A 350 -6.67 -2.67 14.62
CA GLY A 350 -5.88 -2.47 15.83
C GLY A 350 -4.98 -1.24 15.83
N ALA A 351 -5.04 -0.51 16.94
CA ALA A 351 -4.08 0.48 17.39
C ALA A 351 -4.29 0.59 18.91
N TYR A 352 -3.29 0.23 19.70
CA TYR A 352 -3.45 0.00 21.13
C TYR A 352 -2.36 0.69 21.94
N GLY A 353 -2.73 1.09 23.17
CA GLY A 353 -1.75 1.40 24.19
C GLY A 353 -0.88 0.18 24.52
N THR A 354 0.29 0.44 25.09
CA THR A 354 1.19 -0.60 25.60
C THR A 354 1.48 -0.29 27.08
N PRO A 355 0.77 -0.91 28.04
CA PRO A 355 -0.24 -1.98 27.89
C PRO A 355 -1.61 -1.47 27.37
N PRO A 356 -2.50 -2.34 26.85
CA PRO A 356 -3.73 -1.94 26.15
C PRO A 356 -4.73 -1.09 26.94
N GLU A 357 -4.73 -1.20 28.27
CA GLU A 357 -5.58 -0.44 29.20
C GLU A 357 -5.04 0.96 29.51
N SER A 358 -3.81 1.28 29.08
CA SER A 358 -3.19 2.58 29.31
C SER A 358 -3.82 3.68 28.47
N GLY A 359 -3.69 4.93 28.93
CA GLY A 359 -4.09 6.09 28.12
C GLY A 359 -3.28 6.14 26.84
N TYR A 360 -3.95 6.33 25.70
CA TYR A 360 -3.34 6.24 24.39
C TYR A 360 -3.76 7.40 23.50
N SER A 361 -2.80 8.04 22.83
CA SER A 361 -3.07 9.18 21.95
C SER A 361 -3.26 8.76 20.48
N GLY A 362 -2.70 7.62 20.07
CA GLY A 362 -2.75 7.14 18.69
C GLY A 362 -4.11 6.58 18.26
N GLY A 363 -4.32 6.39 16.96
CA GLY A 363 -5.56 5.81 16.45
C GLY A 363 -5.45 5.31 15.01
N GLY A 364 -6.56 5.28 14.28
CA GLY A 364 -6.59 4.81 12.90
C GLY A 364 -6.00 5.83 11.92
N ILE A 365 -6.83 6.72 11.40
CA ILE A 365 -6.45 7.68 10.35
C ILE A 365 -6.54 9.11 10.91
N MET A 366 -5.41 9.82 10.94
CA MET A 366 -5.32 11.21 11.37
C MET A 366 -5.12 12.17 10.19
N LEU A 367 -6.05 13.11 10.07
CA LEU A 367 -6.03 14.23 9.13
C LEU A 367 -5.84 15.54 9.89
N GLY A 368 -5.26 16.54 9.24
CA GLY A 368 -5.21 17.90 9.80
C GLY A 368 -4.39 18.03 11.09
N ASP A 369 -3.45 17.10 11.32
CA ASP A 369 -2.53 17.15 12.47
C ASP A 369 -1.43 18.18 12.21
N GLY A 370 -1.16 19.07 13.17
CA GLY A 370 -0.33 20.27 12.96
C GLY A 370 -1.02 21.37 12.14
N ASP A 371 -1.65 21.00 11.03
CA ASP A 371 -2.68 21.68 10.24
C ASP A 371 -2.96 20.75 9.03
N GLY A 372 -3.69 21.21 8.02
CA GLY A 372 -3.73 20.48 6.75
C GLY A 372 -4.70 21.08 5.76
N ALA A 373 -4.58 20.68 4.50
CA ALA A 373 -5.52 21.12 3.47
C ALA A 373 -5.73 20.07 2.40
N GLU A 374 -6.92 20.02 1.78
CA GLU A 374 -7.18 19.19 0.60
C GLU A 374 -6.88 17.70 0.88
N LEU A 375 -7.51 17.15 1.91
CA LEU A 375 -7.31 15.76 2.34
C LEU A 375 -8.64 15.01 2.37
N GLU A 376 -8.63 13.72 2.06
CA GLU A 376 -9.84 12.91 2.18
C GLU A 376 -9.57 11.51 2.74
N ALA A 377 -10.47 11.05 3.60
CA ALA A 377 -10.56 9.68 4.09
C ALA A 377 -11.90 9.08 3.64
N VAL A 378 -11.86 8.20 2.64
CA VAL A 378 -13.06 7.71 1.95
C VAL A 378 -13.16 6.18 1.97
N GLY A 379 -14.27 5.64 2.46
CA GLY A 379 -14.54 4.19 2.33
C GLY A 379 -13.55 3.28 3.04
N ASN A 380 -12.81 3.78 4.04
CA ASN A 380 -11.90 2.97 4.84
C ASN A 380 -12.67 2.10 5.84
N THR A 381 -12.09 0.96 6.19
CA THR A 381 -12.59 0.08 7.25
C THR A 381 -11.59 0.11 8.41
N VAL A 382 -11.96 0.71 9.54
CA VAL A 382 -11.11 0.87 10.71
C VAL A 382 -11.72 0.11 11.88
N ILE A 383 -10.98 -0.85 12.41
CA ILE A 383 -11.47 -1.85 13.34
C ILE A 383 -10.61 -1.86 14.60
N GLU A 384 -11.25 -1.84 15.77
CA GLU A 384 -10.63 -2.06 17.09
C GLU A 384 -9.41 -1.16 17.40
N THR A 385 -9.47 0.12 17.06
CA THR A 385 -8.48 1.11 17.54
C THR A 385 -8.91 1.70 18.89
N SER A 386 -7.96 2.07 19.74
CA SER A 386 -8.22 2.42 21.15
C SER A 386 -8.74 3.86 21.34
N ASN A 387 -8.02 4.88 20.86
CA ASN A 387 -8.41 6.28 21.10
C ASN A 387 -9.48 6.77 20.10
N TYR A 388 -9.20 6.64 18.81
CA TYR A 388 -10.09 7.08 17.73
C TYR A 388 -9.95 6.21 16.47
N GLY A 389 -10.99 6.22 15.62
CA GLY A 389 -10.98 5.53 14.33
C GLY A 389 -10.49 6.41 13.17
N VAL A 390 -11.26 7.44 12.83
CA VAL A 390 -10.87 8.44 11.79
C VAL A 390 -11.07 9.84 12.33
N ALA A 391 -10.05 10.69 12.17
CA ALA A 391 -9.98 11.97 12.85
C ALA A 391 -9.57 13.10 11.91
N SER A 392 -10.10 14.30 12.19
CA SER A 392 -9.50 15.56 11.78
C SER A 392 -9.20 16.43 13.00
N ALA A 393 -7.92 16.75 13.20
CA ALA A 393 -7.42 17.56 14.30
C ALA A 393 -7.28 19.07 13.96
N GLY A 394 -7.64 19.47 12.74
CA GLY A 394 -7.45 20.84 12.25
C GLY A 394 -7.66 20.92 10.74
N GLY A 395 -7.06 21.92 10.09
CA GLY A 395 -7.07 22.06 8.64
C GLY A 395 -8.32 22.67 8.00
N LYS A 396 -8.38 22.52 6.68
CA LYS A 396 -9.44 23.00 5.78
C LYS A 396 -9.58 22.08 4.57
N ASN A 397 -10.72 22.09 3.89
CA ASN A 397 -11.01 21.25 2.72
C ASN A 397 -10.74 19.77 3.02
N ILE A 398 -11.35 19.27 4.09
CA ILE A 398 -11.19 17.88 4.54
C ILE A 398 -12.51 17.13 4.40
N LEU A 399 -12.46 15.96 3.77
CA LEU A 399 -13.61 15.06 3.59
C LEU A 399 -13.41 13.74 4.33
N ILE A 400 -14.30 13.42 5.26
CA ILE A 400 -14.39 12.11 5.93
C ILE A 400 -15.70 11.46 5.48
N LYS A 401 -15.63 10.51 4.53
CA LYS A 401 -16.83 9.99 3.87
C LYS A 401 -16.91 8.47 3.81
N GLY A 402 -18.09 7.92 4.13
CA GLY A 402 -18.39 6.51 3.83
C GLY A 402 -17.50 5.49 4.55
N ASN A 403 -16.81 5.89 5.62
CA ASN A 403 -15.94 4.99 6.37
C ASN A 403 -16.78 4.08 7.28
N THR A 404 -16.30 2.86 7.48
CA THR A 404 -16.82 1.91 8.48
C THR A 404 -15.85 1.85 9.65
N VAL A 405 -16.27 2.31 10.82
CA VAL A 405 -15.44 2.39 12.02
C VAL A 405 -16.09 1.62 13.15
N LEU A 406 -15.48 0.51 13.58
CA LEU A 406 -16.08 -0.40 14.56
C LEU A 406 -15.06 -0.78 15.64
N GLY A 407 -15.42 -0.69 16.90
CA GLY A 407 -14.58 -1.19 18.00
C GLY A 407 -15.45 -1.63 19.16
N LEU A 408 -15.15 -2.77 19.77
CA LEU A 408 -15.87 -3.25 20.96
C LEU A 408 -15.45 -2.49 22.22
N GLY A 409 -14.28 -1.82 22.19
CA GLY A 409 -13.71 -1.12 23.34
C GLY A 409 -13.15 -2.07 24.42
N LYS A 410 -13.02 -3.35 24.09
CA LYS A 410 -12.46 -4.38 24.96
C LYS A 410 -11.85 -5.52 24.17
N LEU A 411 -10.86 -6.18 24.75
CA LEU A 411 -10.30 -7.43 24.25
C LEU A 411 -11.23 -8.63 24.52
N PRO A 412 -11.02 -9.77 23.86
CA PRO A 412 -11.82 -10.98 24.07
C PRO A 412 -11.81 -11.50 25.51
N ASP A 413 -10.73 -11.27 26.26
CA ASP A 413 -10.60 -11.63 27.68
C ASP A 413 -11.33 -10.67 28.63
N GLY A 414 -11.94 -9.60 28.09
CA GLY A 414 -12.67 -8.59 28.84
C GLY A 414 -11.85 -7.36 29.25
N THR A 415 -10.54 -7.32 28.95
CA THR A 415 -9.70 -6.15 29.19
C THR A 415 -10.25 -4.94 28.45
N ILE A 416 -10.53 -3.85 29.17
CA ILE A 416 -11.04 -2.61 28.59
C ILE A 416 -9.90 -1.88 27.90
N LEU A 417 -10.13 -1.49 26.65
CA LEU A 417 -9.16 -0.74 25.86
C LEU A 417 -9.22 0.74 26.24
N ASP A 418 -8.04 1.34 26.40
CA ASP A 418 -7.83 2.75 26.74
C ASP A 418 -8.45 3.20 28.06
N ALA A 419 -7.68 3.93 28.86
CA ALA A 419 -8.21 4.56 30.06
C ALA A 419 -9.21 5.70 29.72
N ASN A 420 -9.01 6.38 28.59
CA ASN A 420 -9.72 7.58 28.15
C ASN A 420 -9.87 7.63 26.60
N PRO A 421 -10.60 6.70 25.97
CA PRO A 421 -10.75 6.74 24.53
C PRO A 421 -11.61 7.95 24.13
N ASP A 422 -11.42 8.43 22.90
CA ASP A 422 -12.09 9.61 22.38
C ASP A 422 -13.34 9.24 21.57
N ALA A 423 -13.23 9.19 20.24
CA ALA A 423 -14.38 9.00 19.38
C ALA A 423 -14.07 8.13 18.17
N GLY A 424 -15.04 7.33 17.73
CA GLY A 424 -14.90 6.57 16.49
C GLY A 424 -14.58 7.50 15.32
N ILE A 425 -15.33 8.59 15.17
CA ILE A 425 -14.96 9.70 14.29
C ILE A 425 -15.00 11.04 15.03
N TYR A 426 -13.96 11.86 14.87
CA TYR A 426 -14.00 13.26 15.28
C TYR A 426 -13.52 14.24 14.21
N ALA A 427 -14.05 15.45 14.28
CA ALA A 427 -13.53 16.61 13.56
C ALA A 427 -13.56 17.80 14.51
N ARG A 428 -12.38 18.26 14.93
CA ARG A 428 -12.18 19.29 15.96
C ARG A 428 -11.01 20.20 15.58
N ASN A 429 -10.79 21.25 16.37
CA ASN A 429 -9.62 22.13 16.23
C ASN A 429 -8.65 21.91 17.40
N TYR A 430 -7.66 21.06 17.19
CA TYR A 430 -6.53 20.88 18.08
C TYR A 430 -5.26 21.57 17.59
N SER A 431 -5.15 21.85 16.28
CA SER A 431 -3.98 22.55 15.74
C SER A 431 -3.84 23.99 16.25
N GLY A 432 -4.95 24.66 16.56
CA GLY A 432 -4.94 26.09 16.91
C GLY A 432 -4.46 26.97 15.74
N SER A 433 -4.41 26.43 14.52
CA SER A 433 -3.89 27.11 13.34
C SER A 433 -4.76 28.32 12.97
N LYS A 434 -4.12 29.37 12.46
CA LYS A 434 -4.80 30.56 11.92
C LYS A 434 -5.44 30.29 10.55
N THR A 435 -4.99 29.25 9.85
CA THR A 435 -5.49 28.84 8.53
C THR A 435 -6.57 27.76 8.60
N PHE A 436 -6.90 27.30 9.82
CA PHE A 436 -8.02 26.41 10.10
C PHE A 436 -9.33 27.02 9.59
N ASP A 437 -10.08 26.27 8.80
CA ASP A 437 -11.41 26.67 8.35
C ASP A 437 -12.42 25.54 8.60
N PRO A 438 -13.20 25.60 9.69
CA PRO A 438 -14.14 24.55 10.02
C PRO A 438 -15.24 24.42 8.98
N LYS A 439 -15.57 25.46 8.20
CA LYS A 439 -16.70 25.41 7.25
C LYS A 439 -16.46 24.46 6.08
N THR A 440 -15.21 24.11 5.86
CA THR A 440 -14.76 23.28 4.73
C THR A 440 -14.47 21.84 5.12
N ILE A 441 -14.70 21.49 6.39
CA ILE A 441 -14.60 20.12 6.89
C ILE A 441 -15.97 19.45 6.80
N THR A 442 -16.04 18.29 6.17
CA THR A 442 -17.28 17.54 5.96
C THR A 442 -17.13 16.10 6.42
N VAL A 443 -18.05 15.66 7.27
CA VAL A 443 -18.14 14.29 7.77
C VAL A 443 -19.47 13.70 7.31
N VAL A 444 -19.47 12.76 6.36
CA VAL A 444 -20.72 12.36 5.68
C VAL A 444 -20.81 10.87 5.36
N ASP A 445 -22.01 10.30 5.47
CA ASP A 445 -22.33 8.90 5.11
C ASP A 445 -21.49 7.82 5.82
N ASN A 446 -20.88 8.13 6.97
CA ASN A 446 -20.08 7.16 7.70
C ASN A 446 -20.95 6.20 8.53
N LEU A 447 -20.40 5.04 8.86
CA LEU A 447 -20.98 4.06 9.78
C LEU A 447 -20.03 3.87 10.97
N VAL A 448 -20.47 4.23 12.18
CA VAL A 448 -19.66 4.09 13.39
C VAL A 448 -20.38 3.23 14.42
N GLY A 449 -19.66 2.28 15.00
CA GLY A 449 -20.04 1.58 16.22
C GLY A 449 -18.88 1.55 17.18
N TRP A 450 -18.90 2.44 18.17
CA TRP A 450 -17.79 2.64 19.10
C TRP A 450 -18.18 2.17 20.50
N GLY A 451 -17.50 1.14 20.98
CA GLY A 451 -17.74 0.50 22.26
C GLY A 451 -17.47 1.44 23.43
N ARG A 452 -18.32 1.36 24.47
CA ARG A 452 -18.29 2.29 25.61
C ARG A 452 -17.23 1.85 26.62
N PRO A 453 -16.23 2.69 26.95
CA PRO A 453 -15.35 2.44 28.08
C PRO A 453 -16.12 2.65 29.39
N LYS A 454 -16.20 1.59 30.19
CA LYS A 454 -16.60 1.56 31.61
C LYS A 454 -18.10 1.72 31.98
N PRO A 455 -18.62 0.84 32.86
CA PRO A 455 -19.85 1.09 33.62
C PRO A 455 -19.77 2.40 34.42
N GLY A 456 -20.79 3.25 34.32
CA GLY A 456 -20.89 4.51 35.09
C GLY A 456 -20.35 5.77 34.40
N LYS A 457 -19.74 5.67 33.21
CA LYS A 457 -19.36 6.83 32.37
C LYS A 457 -19.91 6.72 30.95
N PRO A 458 -21.24 6.88 30.77
CA PRO A 458 -21.88 6.65 29.47
C PRO A 458 -21.40 7.59 28.34
N ASP A 459 -20.75 8.71 28.69
CA ASP A 459 -20.25 9.73 27.76
C ASP A 459 -18.74 9.66 27.49
N ALA A 460 -18.05 8.64 28.02
CA ALA A 460 -16.59 8.52 27.92
C ALA A 460 -16.08 8.10 26.54
N SER A 461 -16.96 7.92 25.55
CA SER A 461 -16.56 7.76 24.15
C SER A 461 -17.70 8.13 23.21
N TRP A 462 -17.40 8.78 22.09
CA TRP A 462 -18.41 9.24 21.13
C TRP A 462 -18.36 8.42 19.83
N ASN A 463 -19.50 8.06 19.24
CA ASN A 463 -19.47 7.58 17.86
C ASN A 463 -19.00 8.71 16.93
N TYR A 464 -19.51 9.91 17.16
CA TYR A 464 -19.17 11.11 16.40
C TYR A 464 -18.95 12.27 17.35
N SER A 465 -17.85 13.00 17.17
CA SER A 465 -17.62 14.28 17.83
C SER A 465 -17.14 15.32 16.81
N VAL A 466 -18.11 15.99 16.20
CA VAL A 466 -17.88 16.97 15.13
C VAL A 466 -18.23 18.34 15.66
N THR A 467 -17.24 19.06 16.17
CA THR A 467 -17.37 20.47 16.59
C THR A 467 -16.79 21.43 15.56
N ALA A 468 -16.07 20.89 14.57
CA ALA A 468 -15.55 21.59 13.41
C ALA A 468 -16.05 20.90 12.14
N GLY A 469 -16.78 21.63 11.30
CA GLY A 469 -17.36 21.06 10.09
C GLY A 469 -18.84 20.75 10.16
N THR A 470 -19.31 20.12 9.09
CA THR A 470 -20.67 19.62 8.96
C THR A 470 -20.69 18.10 9.13
N SER A 471 -21.75 17.59 9.75
CA SER A 471 -21.98 16.15 9.93
C SER A 471 -23.36 15.80 9.42
N THR A 472 -23.43 14.99 8.36
CA THR A 472 -24.68 14.67 7.66
C THR A 472 -24.76 13.19 7.32
N ASN A 473 -25.94 12.57 7.42
CA ASN A 473 -26.21 11.17 7.04
C ASN A 473 -25.30 10.10 7.69
N ASN A 474 -24.62 10.44 8.76
CA ASN A 474 -23.79 9.51 9.52
C ASN A 474 -24.67 8.58 10.35
N ARG A 475 -24.35 7.29 10.33
CA ARG A 475 -25.10 6.23 11.02
C ARG A 475 -24.33 5.70 12.21
N THR A 476 -25.05 5.41 13.28
CA THR A 476 -24.52 4.76 14.49
C THR A 476 -25.08 3.35 14.59
N VAL A 477 -24.24 2.39 14.98
CA VAL A 477 -24.63 1.00 15.26
C VAL A 477 -24.04 0.51 16.57
N VAL A 478 -24.60 -0.54 17.14
CA VAL A 478 -23.97 -1.26 18.25
C VAL A 478 -22.91 -2.20 17.66
N PRO A 479 -21.62 -2.05 18.01
CA PRO A 479 -20.59 -2.95 17.52
C PRO A 479 -20.77 -4.35 18.10
N THR A 480 -20.56 -5.36 17.26
CA THR A 480 -20.56 -6.78 17.64
C THR A 480 -19.42 -7.49 16.91
N GLU A 481 -18.92 -8.59 17.46
CA GLU A 481 -17.91 -9.42 16.80
C GLU A 481 -18.36 -9.85 15.39
N ALA A 482 -19.63 -10.22 15.23
CA ALA A 482 -20.19 -10.62 13.95
C ALA A 482 -20.18 -9.48 12.91
N LEU A 483 -20.51 -8.25 13.34
CA LEU A 483 -20.49 -7.07 12.46
C LEU A 483 -19.06 -6.70 12.06
N ILE A 484 -18.12 -6.76 13.00
CA ILE A 484 -16.69 -6.53 12.73
C ILE A 484 -16.17 -7.56 11.72
N ALA A 485 -16.41 -8.85 11.97
CA ALA A 485 -16.00 -9.91 11.06
C ALA A 485 -16.63 -9.75 9.67
N GLN A 486 -17.88 -9.27 9.60
CA GLN A 486 -18.53 -8.97 8.31
C GLN A 486 -17.90 -7.78 7.60
N ALA A 487 -17.53 -6.71 8.31
CA ALA A 487 -16.87 -5.55 7.73
C ALA A 487 -15.51 -5.93 7.12
N VAL A 488 -14.72 -6.76 7.82
CA VAL A 488 -13.46 -7.30 7.30
C VAL A 488 -13.71 -8.14 6.03
N ARG A 489 -14.67 -9.08 6.06
CA ARG A 489 -15.02 -9.90 4.88
C ARG A 489 -15.48 -9.05 3.68
N ASN A 490 -16.25 -7.99 3.92
CA ASN A 490 -16.71 -7.08 2.87
C ASN A 490 -15.52 -6.36 2.23
N TRP A 491 -14.58 -5.89 3.05
CA TRP A 491 -13.35 -5.28 2.55
C TRP A 491 -12.52 -6.28 1.75
N GLU A 492 -12.32 -7.50 2.25
CA GLU A 492 -11.55 -8.55 1.57
C GLU A 492 -12.18 -8.92 0.22
N ALA A 493 -13.51 -9.02 0.15
CA ALA A 493 -14.23 -9.27 -1.09
C ALA A 493 -14.06 -8.11 -2.10
N ALA A 494 -14.12 -6.86 -1.64
CA ALA A 494 -13.88 -5.70 -2.47
C ALA A 494 -12.43 -5.60 -2.96
N TYR A 495 -11.47 -5.90 -2.08
CA TYR A 495 -10.04 -5.95 -2.41
C TYR A 495 -9.74 -7.03 -3.45
N ALA A 496 -10.39 -8.20 -3.38
CA ALA A 496 -10.21 -9.26 -4.37
C ALA A 496 -10.82 -8.93 -5.75
N ALA A 497 -11.74 -7.97 -5.82
CA ALA A 497 -12.42 -7.55 -7.05
C ALA A 497 -11.79 -6.30 -7.72
N ARG A 498 -10.73 -5.73 -7.13
CA ARG A 498 -10.14 -4.45 -7.54
C ARG A 498 -9.33 -4.50 -8.83
#